data_AF-A0A9W7MWJ6-F1
#
_entry.id   AF-A0A9W7MWJ6-F1
#
_cell.length_a   1.000
_cell.length_b   1.000
_cell.length_c   1.000
_cell.angle_alpha   90.00
_cell.angle_beta   90.00
_cell.angle_gamma   90.00
#
_symmetry.space_group_name_H-M   'P 1'
#
loop_
_entity.id
_entity.type
_entity.pdbx_description
1 polymer ?
#
loop_
_entity_poly.entity_id
_entity_poly.type
_entity_poly.pdbx_seq_one_letter_code
_entity_poly.pdbx_strand_id
1 'polypeptide(L)'
;MKFMEDKEAMFRRLASENLPPIKGLHRLTKWIEDRGLKRAAVTNAPKQNAELMISKLGLQDFFDVVILGSDCERAKPFPDPYLKALEVLNVSKDHTFICEDSKSGIKAGVAAGMPVVGLTTRNPETVLIEANPTLLVKDYEDPKLWEALEELDKRRGSGITKQFRRFNLI
;
A
#
# COMPACT_ATOMS: atom_id res chain seq x y z
N MET A 1 -5.75 -22.99 18.03
CA MET A 1 -5.52 -23.36 16.61
C MET A 1 -6.79 -23.30 15.78
N LYS A 2 -7.81 -24.13 16.04
CA LYS A 2 -9.07 -24.18 15.28
C LYS A 2 -9.80 -22.83 15.09
N PHE A 3 -9.92 -22.01 16.14
CA PHE A 3 -10.63 -20.72 16.05
C PHE A 3 -10.02 -19.74 15.03
N MET A 4 -8.68 -19.69 14.94
CA MET A 4 -8.02 -18.80 13.98
C MET A 4 -8.25 -19.29 12.55
N GLU A 5 -8.13 -20.60 12.32
CA GLU A 5 -8.41 -21.22 11.01
C GLU A 5 -9.86 -20.99 10.56
N ASP A 6 -10.82 -21.17 11.48
CA ASP A 6 -12.25 -20.94 11.23
C ASP A 6 -12.53 -19.47 10.90
N LYS A 7 -11.90 -18.53 11.61
CA LYS A 7 -11.98 -17.09 11.31
C LYS A 7 -11.47 -16.78 9.91
N GLU A 8 -10.30 -17.30 9.53
CA GLU A 8 -9.73 -17.05 8.21
C GLU A 8 -10.56 -17.71 7.09
N ALA A 9 -11.14 -18.88 7.34
CA ALA A 9 -12.08 -19.52 6.42
C ALA A 9 -13.35 -18.68 6.22
N MET A 10 -13.92 -18.15 7.31
CA MET A 10 -15.07 -17.24 7.26
C MET A 10 -14.75 -15.95 6.52
N PHE A 11 -13.57 -15.36 6.76
CA PHE A 11 -13.12 -14.19 6.00
C PHE A 11 -13.11 -14.48 4.49
N ARG A 12 -12.51 -15.60 4.06
CA ARG A 12 -12.45 -15.95 2.64
C ARG A 12 -13.83 -16.17 2.03
N ARG A 13 -14.75 -16.77 2.79
CA ARG A 13 -16.15 -16.93 2.38
C ARG A 13 -16.83 -15.58 2.18
N LEU A 14 -16.77 -14.68 3.17
CA LEU A 14 -17.40 -13.36 3.08
C LEU A 14 -16.77 -12.48 2.00
N ALA A 15 -15.44 -12.48 1.89
CA ALA A 15 -14.73 -11.76 0.84
C ALA A 15 -15.08 -12.29 -0.57
N SER A 16 -15.57 -13.52 -0.68
CA SER A 16 -16.02 -14.08 -1.96
C SER A 16 -17.37 -13.51 -2.41
N GLU A 17 -18.21 -13.04 -1.49
CA GLU A 17 -19.62 -12.63 -1.68
C GLU A 17 -19.80 -11.16 -2.08
N ASN A 18 -18.87 -10.62 -2.88
CA ASN A 18 -18.86 -9.27 -3.47
C ASN A 18 -18.31 -8.18 -2.51
N LEU A 19 -17.01 -7.87 -2.66
CA LEU A 19 -16.36 -6.77 -1.95
C LEU A 19 -16.07 -5.64 -2.95
N PRO A 20 -16.77 -4.50 -2.89
CA PRO A 20 -16.52 -3.41 -3.82
C PRO A 20 -15.12 -2.82 -3.58
N PRO A 21 -14.40 -2.44 -4.65
CA PRO A 21 -13.12 -1.74 -4.50
C PRO A 21 -13.33 -0.39 -3.80
N ILE A 22 -12.29 0.08 -3.10
CA ILE A 22 -12.28 1.44 -2.58
C ILE A 22 -12.42 2.41 -3.76
N LYS A 23 -13.25 3.44 -3.59
CA LYS A 23 -13.48 4.47 -4.61
C LYS A 23 -12.14 5.04 -5.09
N GLY A 24 -12.00 5.20 -6.40
CA GLY A 24 -10.78 5.70 -7.04
C GLY A 24 -9.64 4.67 -7.19
N LEU A 25 -9.77 3.42 -6.71
CA LEU A 25 -8.71 2.41 -6.83
C LEU A 25 -8.23 2.23 -8.28
N HIS A 26 -9.15 2.08 -9.23
CA HIS A 26 -8.81 1.91 -10.65
C HIS A 26 -8.18 3.17 -11.26
N ARG A 27 -8.55 4.36 -10.78
CA ARG A 27 -7.94 5.63 -11.21
C ARG A 27 -6.49 5.72 -10.72
N LEU A 28 -6.24 5.35 -9.46
CA LEU A 28 -4.90 5.34 -8.88
C LEU A 28 -4.01 4.30 -9.55
N THR A 29 -4.47 3.05 -9.69
CA THR A 29 -3.71 1.98 -10.33
C THR A 29 -3.33 2.34 -11.76
N LYS A 30 -4.26 2.89 -12.55
CA LYS A 30 -3.95 3.44 -13.88
C LYS A 30 -2.89 4.55 -13.84
N TRP A 31 -2.99 5.50 -12.91
CA TRP A 31 -2.01 6.58 -12.77
C TRP A 31 -0.59 6.05 -12.49
N ILE A 32 -0.49 4.97 -11.71
CA ILE A 32 0.75 4.27 -11.37
C ILE A 32 1.32 3.55 -12.59
N GLU A 33 0.48 2.80 -13.32
CA GLU A 33 0.86 2.06 -14.54
C GLU A 33 1.36 2.99 -15.65
N ASP A 34 0.64 4.09 -15.89
CA ASP A 34 0.98 5.10 -16.90
C ASP A 34 2.37 5.74 -16.64
N ARG A 35 2.92 5.58 -15.42
CA ARG A 35 4.26 6.08 -15.02
C ARG A 35 5.30 4.99 -14.87
N GLY A 36 4.93 3.72 -15.05
CA GLY A 36 5.83 2.57 -14.93
C GLY A 36 6.49 2.46 -13.55
N LEU A 37 5.75 2.81 -12.49
CA LEU A 37 6.25 2.66 -11.12
C LEU A 37 6.27 1.18 -10.75
N LYS A 38 7.24 0.73 -9.93
CA LYS A 38 7.20 -0.62 -9.36
C LYS A 38 6.19 -0.69 -8.22
N ARG A 39 5.58 -1.86 -8.03
CA ARG A 39 4.46 -2.09 -7.09
C ARG A 39 4.70 -3.32 -6.23
N ALA A 40 4.60 -3.16 -4.92
CA ALA A 40 4.49 -4.29 -4.00
C ALA A 40 3.14 -4.25 -3.26
N ALA A 41 2.64 -5.42 -2.90
CA ALA A 41 1.58 -5.56 -1.90
C ALA A 41 2.21 -6.06 -0.61
N VAL A 42 2.16 -5.27 0.47
CA VAL A 42 2.74 -5.64 1.77
C VAL A 42 1.63 -5.89 2.79
N THR A 43 1.58 -7.05 3.45
CA THR A 43 0.46 -7.39 4.35
C THR A 43 0.84 -8.33 5.49
N ASN A 44 0.18 -8.18 6.65
CA ASN A 44 0.20 -9.18 7.73
C ASN A 44 -0.88 -10.28 7.55
N ALA A 45 -1.71 -10.19 6.51
CA ALA A 45 -2.72 -11.19 6.23
C ALA A 45 -2.09 -12.53 5.83
N PRO A 46 -2.75 -13.67 6.12
CA PRO A 46 -2.34 -14.96 5.56
C PRO A 46 -2.27 -14.92 4.03
N LYS A 47 -1.32 -15.65 3.45
CA LYS A 47 -1.08 -15.73 1.99
C LYS A 47 -2.37 -15.89 1.18
N GLN A 48 -3.19 -16.88 1.56
CA GLN A 48 -4.44 -17.21 0.85
C GLN A 48 -5.44 -16.05 0.85
N ASN A 49 -5.47 -15.24 1.90
CA ASN A 49 -6.35 -14.08 1.97
C ASN A 49 -5.82 -12.94 1.10
N ALA A 50 -4.50 -12.72 1.11
CA ALA A 50 -3.87 -11.72 0.26
C ALA A 50 -4.11 -12.02 -1.22
N GLU A 51 -3.85 -13.27 -1.65
CA GLU A 51 -4.06 -13.73 -3.02
C GLU A 51 -5.54 -13.64 -3.43
N LEU A 52 -6.47 -14.04 -2.56
CA LEU A 52 -7.90 -13.91 -2.81
C LEU A 52 -8.30 -12.44 -3.05
N MET A 53 -7.83 -11.53 -2.18
CA MET A 53 -8.16 -10.12 -2.27
C MET A 53 -7.59 -9.47 -3.53
N ILE A 54 -6.32 -9.74 -3.83
CA ILE A 54 -5.67 -9.28 -5.07
C ILE A 54 -6.46 -9.77 -6.29
N SER A 55 -6.86 -11.05 -6.28
CA SER A 55 -7.63 -11.63 -7.37
C SER A 55 -9.02 -11.02 -7.53
N LYS A 56 -9.72 -10.74 -6.42
CA LYS A 56 -11.07 -10.16 -6.44
C LYS A 56 -11.07 -8.72 -6.92
N LEU A 57 -10.01 -7.98 -6.66
CA LEU A 57 -9.83 -6.60 -7.11
C LEU A 57 -9.30 -6.50 -8.55
N GLY A 58 -8.99 -7.63 -9.21
CA GLY A 58 -8.42 -7.64 -10.56
C GLY A 58 -6.99 -7.11 -10.61
N LEU A 59 -6.21 -7.31 -9.55
CA LEU A 59 -4.86 -6.75 -9.37
C LEU A 59 -3.75 -7.81 -9.50
N GLN A 60 -4.03 -8.98 -10.06
CA GLN A 60 -3.08 -10.09 -10.16
C GLN A 60 -1.80 -9.67 -10.90
N ASP A 61 -1.95 -8.93 -12.00
CA ASP A 61 -0.83 -8.42 -12.82
C ASP A 61 -0.40 -7.01 -12.40
N PHE A 62 -1.07 -6.45 -11.37
CA PHE A 62 -0.77 -5.12 -10.88
C PHE A 62 0.39 -5.09 -9.88
N PHE A 63 0.68 -6.15 -9.14
CA PHE A 63 1.79 -6.16 -8.19
C PHE A 63 2.97 -6.97 -8.73
N ASP A 64 4.17 -6.37 -8.71
CA ASP A 64 5.40 -7.05 -9.10
C ASP A 64 5.83 -8.07 -8.02
N VAL A 65 5.45 -7.82 -6.75
CA VAL A 65 5.72 -8.72 -5.62
C VAL A 65 4.65 -8.60 -4.53
N VAL A 66 4.39 -9.71 -3.82
CA VAL A 66 3.62 -9.72 -2.58
C VAL A 66 4.55 -10.07 -1.42
N ILE A 67 4.63 -9.18 -0.42
CA ILE A 67 5.42 -9.40 0.80
C ILE A 67 4.47 -9.69 1.96
N LEU A 68 4.61 -10.89 2.53
CA LEU A 68 3.89 -11.30 3.71
C LEU A 68 4.70 -10.98 4.96
N GLY A 69 4.05 -10.42 5.98
CA GLY A 69 4.66 -10.14 7.27
C GLY A 69 5.13 -11.40 8.00
N SER A 70 4.53 -12.55 7.68
CA SER A 70 4.99 -13.87 8.15
C SER A 70 6.35 -14.29 7.60
N ASP A 71 6.77 -13.70 6.48
CA ASP A 71 8.02 -14.03 5.79
C ASP A 71 9.14 -13.05 6.17
N CYS A 72 8.92 -12.22 7.19
CA CYS A 72 9.82 -11.18 7.67
C CYS A 72 10.22 -11.47 9.12
N GLU A 73 11.39 -11.00 9.54
CA GLU A 73 11.86 -11.18 10.92
C GLU A 73 10.85 -10.63 11.93
N ARG A 74 10.32 -9.43 11.67
CA ARG A 74 9.22 -8.86 12.44
C ARG A 74 8.15 -8.33 11.49
N ALA A 75 6.89 -8.67 11.76
CA ALA A 75 5.74 -8.20 11.00
C ALA A 75 5.40 -6.72 11.33
N LYS A 76 4.45 -6.10 10.62
CA LYS A 76 3.95 -4.75 10.99
C LYS A 76 3.50 -4.76 12.47
N PRO A 77 3.90 -3.79 13.32
CA PRO A 77 4.30 -2.43 12.99
C PRO A 77 5.80 -2.19 12.79
N PHE A 78 6.63 -3.24 12.72
CA PHE A 78 8.04 -3.11 12.39
C PHE A 78 8.23 -2.81 10.89
N PRO A 79 9.32 -2.12 10.51
CA PRO A 79 9.53 -1.69 9.13
C PRO A 79 9.94 -2.82 8.18
N ASP A 80 10.34 -3.98 8.71
CA ASP A 80 10.97 -5.07 7.95
C ASP A 80 10.20 -5.48 6.69
N PRO A 81 8.86 -5.60 6.67
CA PRO A 81 8.12 -5.96 5.45
C PRO A 81 8.26 -4.90 4.34
N TYR A 82 8.32 -3.63 4.70
CA TYR A 82 8.49 -2.53 3.75
C TYR A 82 9.94 -2.43 3.26
N LEU A 83 10.91 -2.62 4.15
CA LEU A 83 12.33 -2.66 3.77
C LEU A 83 12.62 -3.84 2.84
N LYS A 84 12.03 -5.00 3.09
CA LYS A 84 12.10 -6.17 2.20
C LYS A 84 11.49 -5.88 0.83
N ALA A 85 10.37 -5.16 0.77
CA ALA A 85 9.77 -4.77 -0.50
C ALA A 85 10.69 -3.83 -1.31
N LEU A 86 11.35 -2.86 -0.67
CA LEU A 86 12.34 -1.99 -1.31
C LEU A 86 13.50 -2.80 -1.91
N GLU A 87 14.02 -3.76 -1.14
CA GLU A 87 15.09 -4.66 -1.56
C GLU A 87 14.70 -5.50 -2.77
N VAL A 88 13.57 -6.21 -2.70
CA VAL A 88 13.09 -7.09 -3.79
C VAL A 88 12.78 -6.31 -5.05
N LEU A 89 12.17 -5.13 -4.92
CA LEU A 89 11.90 -4.26 -6.06
C LEU A 89 13.16 -3.54 -6.55
N ASN A 90 14.26 -3.54 -5.80
CA ASN A 90 15.46 -2.76 -6.07
C ASN A 90 15.13 -1.28 -6.33
N VAL A 91 14.50 -0.63 -5.34
CA VAL A 91 14.08 0.77 -5.38
C VAL A 91 14.49 1.53 -4.12
N SER A 92 14.64 2.84 -4.23
CA SER A 92 14.96 3.70 -3.09
C SER A 92 13.70 4.13 -2.33
N LYS A 93 13.79 4.16 -1.00
CA LYS A 93 12.75 4.72 -0.11
C LYS A 93 12.45 6.19 -0.42
N ASP A 94 13.44 6.96 -0.89
CA ASP A 94 13.28 8.40 -1.19
C ASP A 94 12.41 8.64 -2.44
N HIS A 95 12.18 7.58 -3.20
CA HIS A 95 11.29 7.53 -4.34
C HIS A 95 10.26 6.42 -4.15
N THR A 96 9.67 6.33 -2.97
CA THR A 96 8.61 5.37 -2.67
C THR A 96 7.59 6.02 -1.75
N PHE A 97 6.31 5.75 -1.96
CA PHE A 97 5.25 6.08 -1.01
C PHE A 97 4.41 4.85 -0.71
N ILE A 98 3.72 4.87 0.44
CA ILE A 98 2.92 3.76 0.94
C ILE A 98 1.46 4.16 1.04
N CYS A 99 0.55 3.24 0.70
CA CYS A 99 -0.88 3.36 1.01
C CYS A 99 -1.29 2.35 2.09
N GLU A 100 -1.87 2.82 3.20
CA GLU A 100 -2.22 1.98 4.35
C GLU A 100 -3.55 2.37 4.99
N ASP A 101 -4.31 1.42 5.50
CA ASP A 101 -5.59 1.65 6.18
C ASP A 101 -5.56 1.29 7.68
N SER A 102 -4.40 0.82 8.17
CA SER A 102 -4.23 0.28 9.52
C SER A 102 -3.20 1.06 10.33
N LYS A 103 -3.44 1.23 11.64
CA LYS A 103 -2.49 1.89 12.54
C LYS A 103 -1.13 1.19 12.57
N SER A 104 -1.11 -0.15 12.57
CA SER A 104 0.14 -0.92 12.56
C SER A 104 0.89 -0.76 11.24
N GLY A 105 0.17 -0.73 10.12
CA GLY A 105 0.74 -0.55 8.81
C GLY A 105 1.31 0.85 8.58
N ILE A 106 0.59 1.89 9.02
CA ILE A 106 1.13 3.26 8.98
C ILE A 106 2.40 3.36 9.83
N LYS A 107 2.40 2.82 11.06
CA LYS A 107 3.60 2.81 11.91
C LYS A 107 4.78 2.12 11.23
N ALA A 108 4.55 1.00 10.57
CA ALA A 108 5.59 0.28 9.84
C ALA A 108 6.15 1.10 8.67
N GLY A 109 5.30 1.77 7.89
CA GLY A 109 5.74 2.62 6.78
C GLY A 109 6.53 3.84 7.24
N VAL A 110 6.06 4.50 8.31
CA VAL A 110 6.76 5.62 8.96
C VAL A 110 8.10 5.17 9.53
N ALA A 111 8.16 4.02 10.20
CA ALA A 111 9.41 3.46 10.72
C ALA A 111 10.39 3.07 9.60
N ALA A 112 9.89 2.74 8.40
CA ALA A 112 10.71 2.48 7.21
C ALA A 112 11.21 3.78 6.55
N GLY A 113 10.82 4.95 7.06
CA GLY A 113 11.26 6.26 6.58
C GLY A 113 10.66 6.65 5.23
N MET A 114 9.46 6.15 4.91
CA MET A 114 8.73 6.44 3.67
C MET A 114 7.48 7.29 3.95
N PRO A 115 7.09 8.18 3.02
CA PRO A 115 5.81 8.85 3.06
C PRO A 115 4.65 7.86 3.08
N VAL A 116 3.69 8.05 3.98
CA VAL A 116 2.51 7.18 4.12
C VAL A 116 1.23 7.97 3.89
N VAL A 117 0.43 7.52 2.93
CA VAL A 117 -0.96 7.92 2.71
C VAL A 117 -1.87 6.96 3.48
N GLY A 118 -2.46 7.45 4.56
CA GLY A 118 -3.42 6.72 5.39
C GLY A 118 -4.85 6.82 4.83
N LEU A 119 -5.53 5.69 4.65
CA LEU A 119 -6.93 5.61 4.26
C LEU A 119 -7.84 5.44 5.49
N THR A 120 -8.83 6.32 5.64
CA THR A 120 -9.80 6.27 6.76
C THR A 120 -11.02 5.38 6.47
N THR A 121 -10.91 4.48 5.48
CA THR A 121 -11.98 3.57 5.05
C THR A 121 -12.33 2.50 6.09
N ARG A 122 -11.34 2.06 6.86
CA ARG A 122 -11.49 0.99 7.86
C ARG A 122 -11.44 1.50 9.29
N ASN A 123 -10.58 2.47 9.56
CA ASN A 123 -10.32 3.01 10.89
C ASN A 123 -10.60 4.51 10.93
N PRO A 124 -11.14 5.03 12.05
CA PRO A 124 -11.34 6.47 12.22
C PRO A 124 -10.03 7.25 12.08
N GLU A 125 -10.12 8.46 11.52
CA GLU A 125 -8.97 9.38 11.37
C GLU A 125 -8.23 9.61 12.69
N THR A 126 -8.98 9.76 13.78
CA THR A 126 -8.45 9.96 15.15
C THR A 126 -7.54 8.82 15.62
N VAL A 127 -7.75 7.60 15.12
CA VAL A 127 -6.91 6.44 15.46
C VAL A 127 -5.65 6.41 14.59
N LEU A 128 -5.77 6.81 13.32
CA LEU A 128 -4.68 6.74 12.36
C LEU A 128 -3.69 7.89 12.51
N ILE A 129 -4.12 9.08 12.93
CA ILE A 129 -3.24 10.23 13.13
C ILE A 129 -2.15 9.97 14.18
N GLU A 130 -2.43 9.13 15.19
CA GLU A 130 -1.45 8.72 16.21
C GLU A 130 -0.29 7.88 15.64
N ALA A 131 -0.43 7.34 14.42
CA ALA A 131 0.63 6.65 13.71
C ALA A 131 1.49 7.59 12.85
N ASN A 132 1.19 8.89 12.85
CA ASN A 132 1.91 9.95 12.13
C ASN A 132 2.06 9.73 10.61
N PRO A 133 0.95 9.44 9.87
CA PRO A 133 0.99 9.38 8.42
C PRO A 133 1.36 10.74 7.81
N THR A 134 1.89 10.72 6.59
CA THR A 134 2.18 11.95 5.83
C THR A 134 0.91 12.65 5.38
N LEU A 135 -0.09 11.87 4.98
CA LEU A 135 -1.39 12.37 4.54
C LEU A 135 -2.49 11.40 4.98
N LEU A 136 -3.66 11.92 5.36
CA LEU A 136 -4.86 11.14 5.58
C LEU A 136 -5.90 11.50 4.53
N VAL A 137 -6.50 10.47 3.93
CA VAL A 137 -7.52 10.58 2.87
C VAL A 137 -8.69 9.67 3.15
N LYS A 138 -9.87 10.06 2.68
CA LYS A 138 -11.09 9.26 2.84
C LYS A 138 -11.07 7.99 1.98
N ASP A 139 -10.62 8.13 0.74
CA ASP A 139 -10.51 7.10 -0.29
C ASP A 139 -9.53 7.60 -1.37
N TYR A 140 -9.41 6.89 -2.49
CA TYR A 140 -8.51 7.29 -3.58
C TYR A 140 -9.12 8.37 -4.51
N GLU A 141 -10.34 8.86 -4.26
CA GLU A 141 -10.91 10.02 -4.96
C GLU A 141 -10.65 11.33 -4.22
N ASP A 142 -10.17 11.28 -2.97
CA ASP A 142 -9.90 12.45 -2.15
C ASP A 142 -8.97 13.45 -2.87
N PRO A 143 -9.40 14.72 -3.07
CA PRO A 143 -8.60 15.72 -3.78
C PRO A 143 -7.20 15.91 -3.20
N LYS A 144 -7.05 15.75 -1.87
CA LYS A 144 -5.74 15.88 -1.22
C LYS A 144 -4.72 14.88 -1.75
N LEU A 145 -5.15 13.66 -2.10
CA LEU A 145 -4.27 12.68 -2.73
C LEU A 145 -3.78 13.21 -4.08
N TRP A 146 -4.71 13.65 -4.93
CA TRP A 146 -4.41 14.07 -6.29
C TRP A 146 -3.55 15.34 -6.33
N GLU A 147 -3.79 16.30 -5.45
CA GLU A 147 -2.92 17.47 -5.28
C GLU A 147 -1.48 17.07 -4.91
N ALA A 148 -1.32 16.10 -4.00
CA ALA A 148 0.00 15.59 -3.63
C ALA A 148 0.69 14.84 -4.78
N LEU A 149 -0.04 14.01 -5.54
CA LEU A 149 0.48 13.29 -6.70
C LEU A 149 0.88 14.23 -7.84
N GLU A 150 0.10 15.30 -8.09
CA GLU A 150 0.43 16.32 -9.08
C GLU A 150 1.70 17.10 -8.70
N GLU A 151 1.87 17.42 -7.42
CA GLU A 151 3.08 18.07 -6.92
C GLU A 151 4.32 17.18 -7.08
N LEU A 152 4.18 15.87 -6.87
CA LEU A 152 5.24 14.90 -7.14
C LEU A 152 5.64 14.89 -8.63
N ASP A 153 4.68 14.94 -9.54
CA ASP A 153 4.97 14.99 -10.98
C ASP A 153 5.62 16.31 -11.41
N LYS A 154 5.20 17.45 -10.86
CA LYS A 154 5.84 18.75 -11.14
C LYS A 154 7.33 18.75 -10.76
N ARG A 155 7.66 18.15 -9.61
CA ARG A 155 9.06 17.97 -9.16
C ARG A 155 9.88 17.03 -10.04
N ARG A 156 9.24 16.13 -10.80
CA ARG A 156 9.91 15.31 -11.82
C ARG A 156 10.19 16.10 -13.10
N GLY A 157 9.28 17.01 -13.48
CA GLY A 157 9.38 17.80 -14.71
C GLY A 157 10.38 18.95 -14.68
N SER A 158 10.75 19.46 -13.50
CA SER A 158 11.65 20.62 -13.35
C SER A 158 13.16 20.28 -13.35
N GLY A 159 13.54 19.01 -13.50
CA GLY A 159 14.93 18.55 -13.49
C GLY A 159 15.55 18.42 -14.88
N ILE A 160 16.42 19.37 -15.25
CA ILE A 160 17.38 19.23 -16.35
C ILE A 160 18.37 18.10 -16.00
N THR A 161 18.14 16.88 -16.52
CA THR A 161 19.11 15.86 -17.01
C THR A 161 18.49 14.45 -16.95
N LYS A 162 18.70 13.69 -18.04
CA LYS A 162 18.24 12.31 -18.25
C LYS A 162 19.00 11.30 -17.37
N GLN A 163 18.85 11.32 -16.06
CA GLN A 163 19.22 10.16 -15.23
C GLN A 163 18.57 10.26 -13.85
N PHE A 164 17.69 9.31 -13.53
CA PHE A 164 17.04 9.07 -12.23
C PHE A 164 15.95 10.05 -11.77
N ARG A 165 14.77 9.46 -11.47
CA ARG A 165 13.81 9.73 -10.36
C ARG A 165 12.44 9.11 -10.71
N ARG A 166 12.33 7.78 -10.53
CA ARG A 166 11.05 7.04 -10.60
C ARG A 166 10.56 6.81 -9.17
N PHE A 167 9.42 7.39 -8.80
CA PHE A 167 8.72 7.00 -7.57
C PHE A 167 8.19 5.56 -7.70
N ASN A 168 7.93 4.87 -6.60
CA ASN A 168 7.41 3.50 -6.56
C ASN A 168 6.28 3.46 -5.54
N LEU A 169 5.34 2.52 -5.71
CA LEU A 169 4.31 2.25 -4.71
C LEU A 169 4.68 0.97 -3.98
N ILE A 170 4.63 0.98 -2.65
CA ILE A 170 4.77 -0.21 -1.81
C ILE A 170 3.61 -0.29 -0.81
#